data_AF-C7RDD7-F1
#
_entry.id   AF-C7RDD7-F1
#
_cell.length_a   1.000
_cell.length_b   1.000
_cell.length_c   1.000
_cell.angle_alpha   90.00
_cell.angle_beta   90.00
_cell.angle_gamma   90.00
#
_symmetry.space_group_name_H-M   'P 1'
#
loop_
_entity.id
_entity.type
_entity.pdbx_description
1 polymer ?
#
loop_
_entity_poly.entity_id
_entity_poly.type
_entity_poly.pdbx_seq_one_letter_code
_entity_poly.pdbx_strand_id
1 'polypeptide(L)' 'MDIEKIYRIYFEDVYRFLLSLSKNKDVAQDITSETFLKVINNSKKIENTRNIKAYIFTIAKNTYINYYNQNYQLSW' A
#
# COMPACT_ATOMS: atom_id res chain seq x y z
N MET A 1 7.81 15.99 7.02
CA MET A 1 6.39 15.66 7.32
C MET A 1 6.34 14.41 8.18
N ASP A 2 5.48 14.35 9.19
CA ASP A 2 5.46 13.21 10.12
C ASP A 2 4.84 11.95 9.48
N ILE A 3 5.65 10.90 9.37
CA ILE A 3 5.27 9.60 8.84
C ILE A 3 4.20 8.93 9.70
N GLU A 4 4.24 9.11 11.02
CA GLU A 4 3.24 8.57 11.93
C GLU A 4 1.85 9.16 11.62
N LYS A 5 1.81 10.48 11.36
CA LYS A 5 0.58 11.17 10.95
C LYS A 5 0.05 10.64 9.61
N ILE A 6 0.93 10.39 8.64
CA ILE A 6 0.55 9.80 7.36
C ILE A 6 -0.06 8.41 7.57
N TYR A 7 0.60 7.56 8.36
CA TYR A 7 0.09 6.24 8.68
C TYR A 7 -1.30 6.31 9.31
N ARG A 8 -1.48 7.12 10.36
CA ARG A 8 -2.78 7.27 11.06
C ARG A 8 -3.90 7.76 10.15
N ILE A 9 -3.59 8.65 9.18
CA ILE A 9 -4.59 9.20 8.26
C ILE A 9 -5.00 8.18 7.18
N TYR A 10 -4.04 7.43 6.63
CA TYR A 10 -4.27 6.66 5.41
C TYR A 10 -4.37 5.15 5.61
N PHE A 11 -4.00 4.61 6.78
CA PHE A 11 -3.94 3.16 7.00
C PHE A 11 -5.28 2.48 6.72
N GLU A 12 -6.35 2.95 7.33
CA GLU A 12 -7.68 2.34 7.20
C GLU A 12 -8.20 2.43 5.75
N ASP A 13 -8.01 3.57 5.10
CA ASP A 13 -8.40 3.81 3.70
C ASP A 13 -7.68 2.84 2.75
N VAL A 14 -6.37 2.65 2.96
CA VAL A 14 -5.53 1.74 2.15
C VAL A 14 -5.91 0.29 2.42
N TYR A 15 -6.13 -0.09 3.69
CA TYR A 15 -6.57 -1.42 4.06
C TYR A 15 -7.90 -1.78 3.41
N ARG A 16 -8.90 -0.90 3.50
CA ARG A 16 -10.23 -1.12 2.87
C ARG A 16 -10.13 -1.25 1.36
N PHE A 17 -9.30 -0.41 0.74
CA PHE A 17 -9.03 -0.49 -0.70
C PHE A 17 -8.44 -1.85 -1.07
N LEU A 18 -7.39 -2.30 -0.38
CA LEU A 18 -6.73 -3.57 -0.64
C LEU A 18 -7.63 -4.78 -0.31
N LEU A 19 -8.45 -4.69 0.72
CA LEU A 19 -9.47 -5.70 1.04
C LEU A 19 -10.51 -5.79 -0.07
N SER A 20 -10.91 -4.66 -0.65
CA SER A 20 -11.85 -4.64 -1.77
C SER A 20 -11.29 -5.33 -3.03
N LEU A 21 -9.97 -5.33 -3.22
CA LEU A 21 -9.30 -5.99 -4.35
C LEU A 21 -9.02 -7.47 -4.08
N SER A 22 -8.37 -7.77 -2.95
CA SER A 22 -7.92 -9.12 -2.60
C SER A 22 -9.04 -10.05 -2.16
N LYS A 23 -10.15 -9.51 -1.64
CA LYS A 23 -11.23 -10.27 -0.98
C LYS A 23 -10.75 -11.21 0.13
N ASN A 24 -9.55 -10.99 0.66
CA ASN A 24 -8.92 -11.79 1.69
C ASN A 24 -8.29 -10.85 2.74
N LYS A 25 -8.64 -11.04 4.02
CA LYS A 25 -8.22 -10.13 5.10
C LYS A 25 -6.72 -10.20 5.36
N ASP A 26 -6.14 -11.39 5.34
CA ASP A 26 -4.72 -11.61 5.63
C ASP A 26 -3.87 -10.99 4.52
N VAL A 27 -4.24 -11.25 3.27
CA VAL A 27 -3.59 -10.65 2.09
C VAL A 27 -3.70 -9.12 2.11
N ALA A 28 -4.88 -8.58 2.43
CA ALA A 28 -5.06 -7.14 2.54
C ALA A 28 -4.17 -6.53 3.63
N GLN A 29 -4.04 -7.19 4.78
CA GLN A 29 -3.22 -6.73 5.90
C GLN A 29 -1.73 -6.76 5.57
N ASP A 30 -1.26 -7.84 4.92
CA ASP A 30 0.13 -7.97 4.49
C ASP A 30 0.51 -6.89 3.46
N ILE A 31 -0.31 -6.72 2.42
CA ILE A 31 -0.05 -5.73 1.37
C ILE A 31 -0.15 -4.30 1.93
N THR A 32 -1.04 -4.05 2.89
CA THR A 32 -1.12 -2.75 3.58
C THR A 32 0.17 -2.46 4.32
N SER A 33 0.68 -3.43 5.08
CA SER A 33 1.94 -3.29 5.82
C SER A 33 3.12 -3.04 4.88
N GLU A 34 3.23 -3.81 3.79
CA GLU A 34 4.27 -3.63 2.78
C GLU A 34 4.17 -2.26 2.09
N THR A 35 2.96 -1.78 1.83
CA THR A 35 2.72 -0.44 1.27
C THR A 35 3.31 0.64 2.17
N PHE A 36 3.03 0.59 3.47
CA PHE A 36 3.54 1.59 4.41
C PHE A 36 5.06 1.46 4.65
N LEU A 37 5.63 0.27 4.60
CA LEU A 37 7.10 0.10 4.60
C LEU A 37 7.74 0.80 3.39
N LYS A 38 7.15 0.66 2.19
CA LYS A 38 7.61 1.37 0.98
C LYS A 38 7.47 2.88 1.11
N VAL A 39 6.37 3.37 1.70
CA VAL A 39 6.14 4.80 2.00
C VAL A 39 7.25 5.33 2.93
N ILE A 40 7.55 4.62 4.01
CA ILE A 40 8.60 4.98 4.98
C ILE A 40 9.97 5.03 4.29
N ASN A 41 10.30 3.99 3.52
CA ASN A 41 11.57 3.89 2.80
C ASN A 41 11.73 4.98 1.71
N ASN A 42 10.63 5.54 1.22
CA ASN A 42 10.60 6.62 0.24
C ASN A 42 10.18 7.98 0.83
N SER A 43 10.35 8.17 2.14
CA SER A 43 9.94 9.37 2.88
C SER A 43 10.39 10.69 2.23
N LYS A 44 11.62 10.78 1.71
CA LYS A 44 12.12 11.99 0.99
C LYS A 44 11.28 12.35 -0.25
N LYS A 45 10.73 11.36 -0.95
CA LYS A 45 9.88 11.58 -2.13
C LYS A 45 8.49 12.10 -1.73
N ILE A 46 8.00 11.67 -0.58
CA ILE A 46 6.71 12.11 -0.01
C ILE A 46 6.75 13.59 0.34
N GLU A 47 7.86 14.08 0.89
CA GLU A 47 7.99 15.50 1.27
C GLU A 47 7.83 16.45 0.07
N ASN A 48 8.18 15.98 -1.13
CA ASN A 48 8.04 16.74 -2.39
C ASN A 48 6.74 16.44 -3.15
N THR A 49 5.84 15.62 -2.60
CA THR A 49 4.63 15.16 -3.28
C THR A 49 3.44 16.06 -2.97
N ARG A 50 2.84 16.67 -4.00
CA ARG A 50 1.64 17.51 -3.86
C ARG A 50 0.37 16.72 -3.46
N ASN A 51 0.26 15.45 -3.84
CA ASN A 51 -0.89 14.61 -3.53
C ASN A 51 -0.46 13.28 -2.88
N ILE A 52 -0.31 13.31 -1.56
CA ILE A 52 0.14 12.18 -0.74
C ILE A 52 -0.83 10.99 -0.88
N LYS A 53 -2.14 11.25 -0.87
CA LYS A 53 -3.16 10.20 -1.01
C LYS A 53 -2.98 9.43 -2.32
N ALA A 54 -2.92 10.12 -3.45
CA ALA A 54 -2.73 9.48 -4.75
C ALA A 54 -1.43 8.68 -4.81
N TYR A 55 -0.35 9.19 -4.22
CA TYR A 55 0.94 8.50 -4.17
C TYR A 55 0.88 7.20 -3.37
N ILE A 56 0.30 7.22 -2.17
CA ILE A 56 0.15 6.02 -1.33
C ILE A 56 -0.72 4.97 -2.03
N PHE A 57 -1.85 5.37 -2.62
CA PHE A 57 -2.71 4.44 -3.35
C PHE A 57 -2.04 3.86 -4.61
N THR A 58 -1.14 4.60 -5.24
CA THR A 58 -0.31 4.09 -6.33
C THR A 58 0.63 2.98 -5.85
N ILE A 59 1.29 3.17 -4.71
CA ILE A 59 2.14 2.14 -4.10
C ILE A 59 1.30 0.92 -3.72
N ALA A 60 0.13 1.12 -3.11
CA ALA A 60 -0.78 0.04 -2.71
C ALA A 60 -1.20 -0.81 -3.91
N LYS A 61 -1.67 -0.17 -4.98
CA LYS A 61 -2.09 -0.85 -6.20
C LYS A 61 -0.94 -1.64 -6.84
N ASN A 62 0.25 -1.03 -6.95
CA ASN A 62 1.40 -1.71 -7.55
C ASN A 62 1.87 -2.91 -6.71
N THR A 63 1.81 -2.78 -5.38
CA THR A 63 2.15 -3.88 -4.47
C THR A 63 1.15 -5.03 -4.60
N TYR A 64 -0.14 -4.72 -4.69
CA TYR A 64 -1.17 -5.73 -4.96
C TYR A 64 -1.00 -6.43 -6.31
N ILE A 65 -0.74 -5.69 -7.39
CA ILE A 65 -0.50 -6.28 -8.72
C ILE A 65 0.71 -7.22 -8.69
N ASN A 66 1.78 -6.82 -8.01
CA ASN A 66 2.97 -7.67 -7.87
C ASN A 66 2.65 -8.96 -7.10
N TYR A 67 1.97 -8.85 -5.95
CA TYR A 67 1.50 -10.02 -5.19
C TYR A 67 0.65 -10.95 -6.07
N TYR A 68 -0.34 -10.39 -6.78
CA TYR A 68 -1.23 -11.16 -7.65
C TYR A 68 -0.46 -11.90 -8.74
N ASN A 69 0.44 -11.22 -9.45
CA ASN A 69 1.23 -11.84 -10.52
C ASN A 69 2.13 -12.97 -10.01
N GLN A 70 2.73 -12.83 -8.82
CA GLN A 70 3.57 -13.87 -8.22
C GLN A 70 2.75 -15.10 -7.81
N ASN A 71 1.58 -14.90 -7.20
CA ASN A 71 0.71 -16.02 -6.82
C ASN A 71 0.14 -16.75 -8.05
N TYR A 72 -0.15 -16.02 -9.14
CA TYR A 72 -0.55 -16.64 -10.40
C TYR A 72 0.56 -17.50 -11.01
N GLN A 73 1.83 -17.07 -10.95
CA GLN A 73 2.95 -17.86 -11.45
C GLN A 73 3.22 -19.13 -10.64
N LEU A 74 2.92 -19.13 -9.33
CA LEU A 74 3.09 -20.28 -8.44
C LEU A 74 1.94 -21.31 -8.54
N SER A 75 0.89 -21.02 -9.31
CA SER A 75 -0.28 -21.88 -9.48
C SER A 75 -0.24 -22.76 -10.75
N TRP A 76 0.89 -22.78 -11.47
CA TRP A 76 1.16 -23.59 -12.66
C TRP A 76 2.28 -24.60 -12.39
#